data_AF-A0A1Z8NE36-F1
#
_entry.id   AF-A0A1Z8NE36-F1
#
_cell.length_a   1.000
_cell.length_b   1.000
_cell.length_c   1.000
_cell.angle_alpha   90.00
_cell.angle_beta   90.00
_cell.angle_gamma   90.00
#
_symmetry.space_group_name_H-M   'P 1'
#
loop_
_entity.id
_entity.type
_entity.pdbx_description
1 polymer ?
#
loop_
_entity_poly.entity_id
_entity_poly.type
_entity_poly.pdbx_seq_one_letter_code
_entity_poly.pdbx_strand_id
1 'polypeptide(L)'
;MQGLSEDQVQLAETLQRHLAIKERDWHRLKSDRHRRAAEQLSAALLLLLRNGAQADGDVVALLESAQRWIQREQRDPGCPDHGRRSS
;
A
#
# COMPACT_ATOMS: atom_id res chain seq x y z
N MET A 1 16.17 17.74 -3.53
CA MET A 1 15.61 16.98 -4.67
C MET A 1 15.28 17.97 -5.77
N GLN A 2 16.11 18.07 -6.81
CA GLN A 2 15.80 18.89 -7.98
C GLN A 2 14.60 18.27 -8.72
N GLY A 3 13.51 19.05 -8.78
CA GLY A 3 12.35 18.91 -9.68
C GLY A 3 11.80 17.51 -9.93
N LEU A 4 11.08 16.94 -8.98
CA LEU A 4 10.11 15.90 -9.34
C LEU A 4 9.10 16.52 -10.32
N SER A 5 8.94 15.93 -11.50
CA SER A 5 7.92 16.40 -12.45
C SER A 5 6.54 16.06 -11.88
N GLU A 6 5.57 16.96 -12.04
CA GLU A 6 4.16 16.69 -11.75
C GLU A 6 3.68 15.41 -12.45
N ASP A 7 4.22 15.09 -13.63
CA ASP A 7 3.93 13.86 -14.36
C ASP A 7 4.34 12.60 -13.58
N GLN A 8 5.47 12.64 -12.86
CA GLN A 8 5.97 11.50 -12.08
C GLN A 8 5.05 11.21 -10.89
N VAL A 9 4.59 12.28 -10.20
CA VAL A 9 3.65 12.16 -9.09
C VAL A 9 2.31 11.63 -9.59
N GLN A 10 1.81 12.15 -10.72
CA GLN A 10 0.54 11.74 -11.31
C GLN A 10 0.55 10.28 -11.78
N LEU A 11 1.67 9.82 -12.35
CA LEU A 11 1.85 8.42 -12.73
C LEU A 11 1.84 7.51 -11.51
N ALA A 12 2.57 7.88 -10.45
CA ALA A 12 2.59 7.11 -9.20
C ALA A 12 1.21 7.06 -8.53
N GLU A 13 0.46 8.17 -8.52
CA GLU A 13 -0.91 8.20 -8.01
C GLU A 13 -1.85 7.32 -8.82
N THR A 14 -1.74 7.35 -10.14
CA THR A 14 -2.55 6.49 -11.00
C THR A 14 -2.22 5.02 -10.77
N LEU A 15 -0.94 4.65 -10.71
CA LEU A 15 -0.52 3.30 -10.38
C LEU A 15 -1.07 2.86 -9.02
N GLN A 16 -0.91 3.68 -7.98
CA GLN A 16 -1.40 3.37 -6.64
C GLN A 16 -2.91 3.13 -6.64
N ARG A 17 -3.69 3.98 -7.31
CA ARG A 17 -5.15 3.80 -7.41
C ARG A 17 -5.55 2.50 -8.10
N HIS A 18 -4.76 2.06 -9.09
CA HIS A 18 -4.97 0.79 -9.77
C HIS A 18 -4.54 -0.42 -8.92
N LEU A 19 -3.59 -0.25 -8.01
CA LEU A 19 -3.09 -1.31 -7.14
C LEU A 19 -3.84 -1.43 -5.81
N ALA A 20 -4.46 -0.34 -5.34
CA ALA A 20 -5.28 -0.31 -4.15
C ALA A 20 -6.39 -1.37 -4.19
N ILE A 21 -6.47 -2.17 -3.13
CA ILE A 21 -7.53 -3.17 -2.97
C ILE A 21 -8.77 -2.45 -2.43
N LYS A 22 -9.79 -2.36 -3.27
CA LYS A 22 -11.09 -1.81 -2.89
C LYS A 22 -11.86 -2.81 -2.05
N GLU A 23 -12.78 -2.31 -1.23
CA GLU A 23 -13.67 -3.13 -0.38
C GLU A 23 -14.30 -4.31 -1.14
N ARG A 24 -14.84 -4.04 -2.34
CA ARG A 24 -15.45 -5.07 -3.20
C ARG A 24 -14.50 -6.21 -3.57
N ASP A 25 -13.22 -5.91 -3.73
CA ASP A 25 -12.20 -6.87 -4.15
C ASP A 25 -11.41 -7.44 -2.96
N TRP A 26 -11.67 -6.94 -1.74
CA TRP A 26 -10.98 -7.33 -0.51
C TRP A 26 -11.03 -8.84 -0.31
N HIS A 27 -12.23 -9.42 -0.29
CA HIS A 27 -12.40 -10.85 -0.05
C HIS A 27 -11.65 -11.73 -1.06
N ARG A 28 -11.44 -11.25 -2.28
CA ARG A 28 -10.72 -11.96 -3.33
C ARG A 28 -9.20 -11.79 -3.23
N LEU A 29 -8.73 -10.59 -2.90
CA LEU A 29 -7.32 -10.20 -3.07
C LEU A 29 -6.54 -10.05 -1.75
N LYS A 30 -7.21 -10.09 -0.60
CA LYS A 30 -6.61 -9.84 0.71
C LYS A 30 -5.46 -10.80 1.09
N SER A 31 -5.49 -12.03 0.57
CA SER A 31 -4.44 -13.05 0.76
C SER A 31 -3.46 -13.14 -0.42
N ASP A 32 -3.68 -12.40 -1.51
CA ASP A 32 -2.75 -12.37 -2.64
C ASP A 32 -1.51 -11.55 -2.25
N ARG A 33 -0.47 -12.28 -1.86
CA ARG A 33 0.77 -11.70 -1.34
C ARG A 33 1.45 -10.76 -2.34
N HIS A 34 1.41 -11.08 -3.63
CA HIS A 34 2.02 -10.23 -4.65
C HIS A 34 1.21 -8.95 -4.86
N ARG A 35 -0.12 -9.07 -4.85
CA ARG A 35 -1.01 -7.92 -4.93
C ARG A 35 -0.85 -6.98 -3.73
N ARG A 36 -0.83 -7.53 -2.51
CA ARG A 36 -0.61 -6.77 -1.26
C ARG A 36 0.76 -6.09 -1.26
N ALA A 37 1.82 -6.79 -1.67
CA ALA A 37 3.14 -6.19 -1.77
C ALA A 37 3.17 -5.03 -2.79
N ALA A 38 2.59 -5.23 -3.97
CA ALA A 38 2.54 -4.19 -5.01
C ALA A 38 1.77 -2.95 -4.56
N GLU A 39 0.63 -3.13 -3.88
CA GLU A 39 -0.14 -2.04 -3.27
C GLU A 39 0.72 -1.22 -2.31
N GLN A 40 1.37 -1.87 -1.34
CA GLN A 40 2.21 -1.20 -0.33
C GLN A 40 3.42 -0.48 -0.96
N LEU A 41 4.10 -1.10 -1.94
CA LEU A 41 5.23 -0.49 -2.65
C LEU A 41 4.81 0.75 -3.43
N SER A 42 3.65 0.71 -4.10
CA SER A 42 3.14 1.87 -4.85
C SER A 42 2.71 3.02 -3.93
N ALA A 43 2.17 2.71 -2.75
CA ALA A 43 1.86 3.71 -1.73
C ALA A 43 3.13 4.35 -1.16
N ALA A 44 4.16 3.54 -0.87
CA ALA A 44 5.46 4.02 -0.38
C ALA A 44 6.12 4.98 -1.38
N LEU A 45 6.15 4.59 -2.66
CA LEU A 45 6.67 5.45 -3.72
C LEU A 45 5.89 6.77 -3.81
N LEU A 46 4.56 6.73 -3.82
CA LEU A 46 3.74 7.94 -3.91
C LEU A 46 3.97 8.88 -2.72
N LEU A 47 4.07 8.34 -1.50
CA LEU A 47 4.35 9.12 -0.30
C LEU A 47 5.72 9.79 -0.36
N LEU A 48 6.76 9.05 -0.77
CA LEU A 48 8.11 9.57 -0.91
C LEU A 48 8.17 10.68 -1.97
N LEU A 49 7.47 10.52 -3.10
CA LEU A 49 7.42 11.53 -4.15
C LEU A 49 6.65 12.79 -3.74
N ARG A 50 5.58 12.66 -2.96
CA ARG A 50 4.75 13.81 -2.54
C ARG A 50 5.34 14.58 -1.36
N ASN A 51 5.88 13.86 -0.38
CA ASN A 51 6.19 14.42 0.92
C ASN A 51 7.68 14.38 1.24
N GLY A 52 8.51 13.70 0.43
CA GLY A 52 9.95 13.60 0.68
C GLY A 52 10.26 13.02 2.07
N ALA A 53 11.31 13.55 2.68
CA ALA A 53 11.84 13.09 3.98
C ALA A 53 10.79 13.13 5.12
N GLN A 54 9.78 13.99 5.02
CA GLN A 54 8.71 14.08 6.02
C GLN A 54 7.89 12.79 6.13
N ALA A 55 7.88 11.96 5.08
CA ALA A 55 7.17 10.68 5.06
C ALA A 55 8.07 9.45 5.24
N ASP A 56 9.37 9.62 5.55
CA ASP A 56 10.32 8.49 5.62
C ASP A 56 9.84 7.37 6.56
N GLY A 57 9.26 7.71 7.71
CA GLY A 57 8.71 6.73 8.65
C GLY A 57 7.58 5.88 8.06
N ASP A 58 6.60 6.52 7.40
CA ASP A 58 5.48 5.83 6.77
C ASP A 58 5.94 5.01 5.55
N VAL A 59 6.90 5.54 4.79
CA VAL A 59 7.54 4.86 3.66
C VAL A 59 8.21 3.58 4.14
N VAL A 60 9.03 3.65 5.19
CA VAL A 60 9.70 2.47 5.78
C VAL A 60 8.68 1.43 6.24
N ALA A 61 7.63 1.85 6.96
CA ALA A 61 6.59 0.93 7.42
C ALA A 61 5.88 0.18 6.27
N LEU A 62 5.62 0.86 5.15
CA LEU A 62 5.05 0.26 3.95
C LEU A 62 6.01 -0.71 3.27
N LEU A 63 7.30 -0.36 3.18
CA LEU A 63 8.35 -1.22 2.63
C LEU A 63 8.51 -2.51 3.45
N GLU A 64 8.56 -2.41 4.77
CA GLU A 64 8.62 -3.57 5.67
C GLU A 64 7.37 -4.45 5.56
N SER A 65 6.19 -3.84 5.42
CA SER A 65 4.96 -4.62 5.19
C SER A 65 5.01 -5.35 3.83
N ALA A 66 5.44 -4.67 2.76
CA ALA A 66 5.58 -5.29 1.44
C ALA A 66 6.58 -6.45 1.47
N GLN A 67 7.71 -6.28 2.16
CA GLN A 67 8.72 -7.30 2.35
C GLN A 67 8.14 -8.54 3.04
N ARG A 68 7.40 -8.37 4.14
CA ARG A 68 6.76 -9.47 4.86
C ARG A 68 5.74 -10.23 4.00
N TRP A 69 5.02 -9.56 3.10
CA TRP A 69 4.15 -10.21 2.12
C TRP A 69 4.95 -11.08 1.13
N ILE A 70 6.04 -10.55 0.58
CA ILE A 70 6.94 -11.27 -0.34
C ILE A 70 7.52 -12.51 0.35
N GLN A 71 7.99 -12.36 1.58
CA GLN A 71 8.63 -13.40 2.39
C GLN A 71 7.63 -14.43 2.97
N ARG A 72 6.31 -14.24 2.82
CA ARG A 72 5.26 -15.10 3.43
C ARG A 72 5.18 -15.01 4.95
N GLU A 73 5.69 -13.94 5.52
CA GLU A 73 5.69 -13.71 6.98
C GLU A 73 4.42 -12.99 7.45
N GLN A 74 3.72 -12.32 6.53
CA GLN A 74 2.43 -11.68 6.81
C GLN A 74 1.26 -12.56 6.39
N ARG A 75 0.25 -12.63 7.26
CA ARG A 75 -1.05 -13.25 7.00
C ARG A 75 -2.14 -12.19 6.93
N ASP A 76 -3.22 -12.52 6.22
CA ASP A 76 -4.39 -11.66 6.05
C ASP A 76 -4.89 -11.13 7.41
N PRO A 77 -5.07 -9.80 7.59
CA PRO A 77 -5.52 -9.22 8.86
C PRO A 77 -6.99 -9.53 9.22
N GLY A 78 -7.68 -10.37 8.45
CA GLY A 78 -9.10 -10.67 8.64
C GLY A 78 -10.01 -9.68 7.91
N CYS A 79 -11.32 -9.97 7.86
CA CYS A 79 -12.29 -9.09 7.21
C CYS A 79 -12.48 -7.79 8.03
N PRO A 80 -12.56 -6.60 7.38
CA PRO A 80 -12.77 -5.33 8.07
C PRO A 80 -14.14 -5.24 8.78
N ASP A 81 -15.09 -6.13 8.47
CA ASP A 81 -16.45 -6.10 9.01
C ASP A 81 -16.63 -6.79 10.38
N HIS A 82 -15.59 -7.42 10.95
CA HIS A 82 -15.72 -8.13 12.24
C HIS A 82 -15.68 -7.25 13.50
N GLY A 83 -15.79 -5.92 13.37
CA GLY A 83 -15.74 -4.97 14.50
C GLY A 83 -17.08 -4.33 14.93
N ARG A 84 -18.19 -4.57 14.22
CA ARG A 84 -19.51 -3.99 14.57
C ARG A 84 -20.56 -5.04 14.90
N ARG A 85 -20.30 -5.86 15.91
CA ARG A 85 -21.35 -6.44 16.75
C ARG A 85 -20.71 -7.15 17.93
N SER A 86 -20.93 -6.66 19.15
CA SER A 86 -21.48 -7.43 20.28
C SER A 86 -21.44 -6.59 21.56
N SER A 87 -22.65 -6.27 22.04
CA SER A 87 -23.08 -5.85 23.39
C SER A 87 -22.61 -4.52 23.97
#